data_AF-A0A1D2M2G3-F1
#
_entry.id   AF-A0A1D2M2G3-F1
#
_cell.length_a   1.000
_cell.length_b   1.000
_cell.length_c   1.000
_cell.angle_alpha   90.00
_cell.angle_beta   90.00
_cell.angle_gamma   90.00
#
_symmetry.space_group_name_H-M   'P 1'
#
loop_
_entity.id
_entity.type
_entity.pdbx_description
1 polymer ?
#
loop_
_entity_poly.entity_id
_entity_poly.type
_entity_poly.pdbx_seq_one_letter_code
_entity_poly.pdbx_strand_id
1 'polypeptide(L)'
;MIPASPSKGNPPNQFRMMAGNDEVVVTASNKREGKQLASQLLLSKIHPHITNFGAFIKMYGNGSIKSVKEKKQEEQQITTLQSKASANSPNWAILNKLRQEMIKLAELEDEAKGISSSLNTQKKLHLSQQSLLQR
;
A
#
# COMPACT_ATOMS: atom_id res chain seq x y z
N MET A 1 47.94 -27.71 -4.63
CA MET A 1 46.91 -26.83 -4.04
C MET A 1 45.83 -27.73 -3.47
N ILE A 2 45.72 -27.80 -2.14
CA ILE A 2 44.74 -28.65 -1.45
C ILE A 2 43.42 -27.86 -1.43
N PRO A 3 42.29 -28.39 -1.94
CA PRO A 3 41.01 -27.71 -1.83
C PRO A 3 40.63 -27.62 -0.34
N ALA A 4 40.24 -26.41 0.09
CA ALA A 4 39.79 -26.16 1.45
C ALA A 4 38.62 -27.09 1.79
N SER A 5 38.80 -27.87 2.85
CA SER A 5 37.78 -28.73 3.43
C SER A 5 36.51 -27.92 3.73
N PRO A 6 35.30 -28.45 3.48
CA PRO A 6 34.07 -27.77 3.84
C PRO A 6 34.07 -27.53 5.35
N SER A 7 33.96 -26.26 5.73
CA SER A 7 33.73 -25.80 7.09
C SER A 7 32.66 -26.67 7.74
N LYS A 8 33.02 -27.39 8.82
CA LYS A 8 32.08 -28.10 9.69
C LYS A 8 31.27 -27.07 10.47
N GLY A 9 30.33 -26.41 9.81
CA GLY A 9 29.27 -25.65 10.43
C GLY A 9 28.26 -26.59 11.09
N ASN A 10 27.56 -26.11 12.11
CA ASN A 10 26.43 -26.82 12.72
C ASN A 10 25.46 -27.31 11.64
N PRO A 11 24.82 -28.48 11.83
CA PRO A 11 23.83 -28.98 10.88
C PRO A 11 22.77 -27.90 10.65
N PRO A 12 22.49 -27.54 9.39
CA PRO A 12 21.62 -26.42 9.12
C PRO A 12 20.20 -26.79 9.52
N ASN A 13 19.54 -25.87 10.23
CA ASN A 13 18.21 -26.10 10.76
C ASN A 13 17.18 -26.00 9.64
N GLN A 14 16.18 -26.89 9.68
CA GLN A 14 15.07 -26.88 8.74
C GLN A 14 13.93 -26.02 9.29
N PHE A 15 13.45 -25.07 8.48
CA PHE A 15 12.37 -24.15 8.81
C PHE A 15 11.21 -24.36 7.83
N ARG A 16 10.01 -24.50 8.38
CA ARG A 16 8.76 -24.67 7.62
C ARG A 16 7.91 -23.41 7.76
N MET A 17 7.35 -22.91 6.66
CA MET A 17 6.44 -21.78 6.65
C MET A 17 5.23 -22.08 5.76
N MET A 18 4.04 -21.70 6.24
CA MET A 18 2.77 -21.95 5.56
C MET A 18 1.96 -20.66 5.45
N ALA A 19 1.33 -20.44 4.30
CA ALA A 19 0.33 -19.40 4.08
C ALA A 19 -0.85 -20.01 3.32
N GLY A 20 -1.94 -20.28 4.04
CA GLY A 20 -3.10 -20.99 3.47
C GLY A 20 -2.70 -22.39 2.98
N ASN A 21 -2.87 -22.62 1.68
CA ASN A 21 -2.56 -23.89 1.03
C ASN A 21 -1.09 -23.99 0.58
N ASP A 22 -0.34 -22.88 0.58
CA ASP A 22 1.04 -22.86 0.15
C ASP A 22 1.98 -23.12 1.32
N GLU A 23 2.85 -24.11 1.13
CA GLU A 23 3.89 -24.49 2.07
C GLU A 23 5.27 -24.44 1.41
N VAL A 24 6.26 -23.98 2.18
CA VAL A 24 7.68 -24.01 1.83
C VAL A 24 8.52 -24.45 3.01
N VAL A 25 9.55 -25.25 2.73
CA VAL A 25 10.55 -25.69 3.70
C VAL A 25 11.93 -25.24 3.23
N VAL A 26 12.70 -24.60 4.12
CA VAL A 26 14.05 -24.10 3.84
C VAL A 26 15.04 -24.56 4.88
N THR A 27 16.29 -24.69 4.48
CA THR A 27 17.40 -25.05 5.35
C THR A 27 18.28 -23.83 5.53
N ALA A 28 18.45 -23.35 6.75
CA ALA A 28 19.21 -22.13 7.04
C ALA A 28 20.02 -22.24 8.34
N SER A 29 21.04 -21.39 8.47
CA SER A 29 21.93 -21.38 9.63
C SER A 29 21.23 -20.87 10.90
N ASN A 30 20.38 -19.86 10.74
CA ASN A 30 19.72 -19.16 11.83
C ASN A 30 18.24 -18.88 11.51
N LYS A 31 17.44 -18.63 12.56
CA LYS A 31 15.99 -18.41 12.44
C LYS A 31 15.63 -17.17 11.63
N ARG A 32 16.46 -16.10 11.69
CA ARG A 32 16.20 -14.84 10.97
C ARG A 32 16.32 -15.04 9.47
N GLU A 33 17.41 -15.66 9.04
CA GLU A 33 17.68 -16.04 7.65
C GLU A 33 16.64 -17.06 7.16
N GLY A 34 16.36 -18.09 7.96
CA GLY A 34 15.32 -19.08 7.65
C GLY A 34 13.95 -18.44 7.41
N LYS A 35 13.54 -17.48 8.24
CA LYS A 35 12.29 -16.74 8.04
C LYS A 35 12.31 -15.92 6.75
N GLN A 36 13.40 -15.23 6.45
CA GLN A 36 13.52 -14.41 5.24
C GLN A 36 13.49 -15.25 3.96
N LEU A 37 14.27 -16.33 3.92
CA LEU A 37 14.32 -17.26 2.78
C LEU A 37 12.99 -17.97 2.56
N ALA A 38 12.36 -18.47 3.63
CA ALA A 38 11.05 -19.10 3.54
C ALA A 38 9.99 -18.10 3.04
N SER A 39 10.03 -16.84 3.52
CA SER A 39 9.12 -15.79 3.07
C SER A 39 9.32 -15.43 1.61
N GLN A 40 10.56 -15.33 1.16
CA GLN A 40 10.87 -15.03 -0.24
C GLN A 40 10.35 -16.13 -1.16
N LEU A 41 10.64 -17.39 -0.85
CA LEU A 41 10.18 -18.52 -1.65
C LEU A 41 8.66 -18.69 -1.63
N LEU A 42 8.03 -18.47 -0.47
CA LEU A 42 6.59 -18.55 -0.36
C LEU A 42 5.90 -17.46 -1.18
N LEU A 43 6.42 -16.23 -1.17
CA LEU A 43 5.91 -15.14 -2.01
C LEU A 43 6.07 -15.45 -3.51
N SER A 44 7.20 -16.03 -3.91
CA SER A 44 7.42 -16.47 -5.29
C SER A 44 6.45 -17.58 -5.72
N LYS A 45 6.07 -18.48 -4.79
CA LYS A 45 5.11 -19.55 -5.04
C LYS A 45 3.69 -19.02 -5.23
N ILE A 46 3.28 -18.05 -4.41
CA ILE A 46 1.96 -17.40 -4.49
C ILE A 46 1.84 -16.57 -5.77
N HIS A 47 2.91 -15.89 -6.19
CA HIS A 47 2.92 -15.02 -7.37
C HIS A 47 3.92 -15.48 -8.42
N PRO A 48 3.64 -16.57 -9.15
CA PRO A 48 4.59 -17.16 -10.11
C PRO A 48 4.94 -16.23 -11.28
N HIS A 49 4.09 -15.23 -11.56
CA HIS A 49 4.34 -14.24 -12.63
C HIS A 49 5.33 -13.14 -12.23
N ILE A 50 5.66 -13.01 -10.94
CA ILE A 50 6.50 -11.93 -10.43
C ILE A 50 7.92 -12.45 -10.24
N THR A 51 8.84 -11.97 -11.07
CA THR A 51 10.25 -12.39 -11.06
C THR A 51 11.15 -11.45 -10.27
N ASN A 52 10.76 -10.19 -10.10
CA ASN A 52 11.58 -9.18 -9.43
C ASN A 52 11.04 -8.82 -8.04
N PHE A 53 11.96 -8.62 -7.09
CA PHE A 53 11.61 -8.25 -5.72
C PHE A 53 10.98 -6.85 -5.62
N GLY A 54 11.27 -5.96 -6.58
CA GLY A 54 10.71 -4.61 -6.63
C GLY A 54 9.19 -4.58 -6.78
N ALA A 55 8.61 -5.51 -7.52
CA ALA A 55 7.17 -5.66 -7.67
C ALA A 55 6.52 -6.09 -6.36
N PHE A 56 7.13 -7.02 -5.61
CA PHE A 56 6.68 -7.38 -4.27
C PHE A 56 6.72 -6.19 -3.31
N ILE A 57 7.79 -5.38 -3.35
CA ILE A 57 7.88 -4.15 -2.55
C ILE A 57 6.77 -3.16 -2.94
N LYS A 58 6.44 -3.01 -4.22
CA LYS A 58 5.33 -2.12 -4.63
C LYS A 58 3.97 -2.63 -4.17
N MET A 59 3.69 -3.93 -4.30
CA MET A 59 2.41 -4.51 -3.92
C MET A 59 2.21 -4.55 -2.39
N TYR A 60 3.25 -4.93 -1.64
CA TYR A 60 3.16 -5.17 -0.20
C TYR A 60 3.79 -4.08 0.67
N GLY A 61 4.71 -3.28 0.11
CA GLY A 61 5.43 -2.23 0.84
C GLY A 61 4.61 -0.95 1.04
N ASN A 62 3.59 -0.71 0.21
CA ASN A 62 2.74 0.48 0.31
C ASN A 62 1.90 0.54 1.60
N GLY A 63 1.70 -0.59 2.30
CA GLY A 63 0.97 -0.63 3.56
C GLY A 63 1.80 -0.30 4.81
N SER A 64 3.13 -0.49 4.76
CA SER A 64 4.00 -0.29 5.93
C SER A 64 4.66 1.09 5.97
N ILE A 65 4.53 1.86 4.89
CA ILE A 65 5.20 3.14 4.71
C ILE A 65 4.16 4.16 4.23
N LYS A 66 3.22 4.53 5.11
CA LYS A 66 2.98 5.98 5.25
C LYS A 66 4.26 6.51 5.87
N SER A 67 5.26 6.78 5.03
CA SER A 67 6.61 7.03 5.52
C SER A 67 6.54 8.12 6.58
N VAL A 68 7.37 8.05 7.60
CA VAL A 68 7.59 9.21 8.49
C VAL A 68 7.86 10.48 7.65
N LYS A 69 8.43 10.33 6.44
CA LYS A 69 8.54 11.40 5.44
C LYS A 69 7.20 11.91 4.93
N GLU A 70 6.27 11.04 4.55
CA GLU A 70 4.93 11.41 4.09
C GLU A 70 4.13 12.07 5.21
N LYS A 71 4.15 11.52 6.43
CA LYS A 71 3.55 12.17 7.61
C LYS A 71 4.19 13.53 7.90
N LYS A 72 5.53 13.62 7.87
CA LYS A 72 6.26 14.88 8.05
C LYS A 72 5.98 15.88 6.93
N GLN A 73 5.78 15.41 5.70
CA GLN A 73 5.47 16.23 4.54
C GLN A 73 4.00 16.70 4.58
N GLU A 74 3.09 15.89 5.12
CA GLU A 74 1.72 16.30 5.46
C GLU A 74 1.70 17.36 6.57
N GLU A 75 2.47 17.17 7.65
CA GLU A 75 2.63 18.16 8.73
C GLU A 75 3.22 19.48 8.21
N GLN A 76 4.28 19.41 7.40
CA GLN A 76 4.92 20.60 6.79
C GLN A 76 4.01 21.33 5.80
N GLN A 77 3.09 20.62 5.13
CA GLN A 77 2.08 21.26 4.29
C GLN A 77 1.21 22.21 5.11
N ILE A 78 0.83 21.87 6.34
CA ILE A 78 0.02 22.76 7.17
C ILE A 78 0.81 24.02 7.57
N THR A 79 2.07 23.87 8.00
CA THR A 79 2.91 25.01 8.37
C THR A 79 3.16 25.95 7.18
N THR A 80 3.39 25.40 5.99
CA THR A 80 3.57 26.21 4.77
C THR A 80 2.28 26.86 4.29
N LEU A 81 1.13 26.23 4.52
CA LEU A 81 -0.17 26.85 4.23
C LEU A 81 -0.47 27.98 5.23
N GLN A 82 -0.10 27.83 6.50
CA GLN A 82 -0.21 28.90 7.49
C GLN A 82 0.67 30.11 7.15
N SER A 83 1.89 29.90 6.65
CA SER A 83 2.75 31.01 6.22
C SER A 83 2.24 31.77 4.99
N LYS A 84 1.35 31.16 4.19
CA LYS A 84 0.70 31.81 3.03
C LYS A 84 -0.52 32.66 3.41
N ALA A 85 -0.89 32.68 4.70
CA ALA A 85 -2.00 33.50 5.16
C ALA A 85 -1.63 34.98 5.07
N SER A 86 -2.42 35.76 4.34
CA SER A 86 -2.35 37.21 4.40
C SER A 86 -2.94 37.69 5.72
N ALA A 87 -2.28 38.65 6.38
CA ALA A 87 -2.79 39.28 7.58
C ALA A 87 -4.19 39.85 7.29
N ASN A 88 -5.15 39.55 8.18
CA ASN A 88 -6.54 39.99 8.09
C ASN A 88 -7.43 39.31 7.03
N SER A 89 -7.03 38.14 6.51
CA SER A 89 -7.88 37.30 5.65
C SER A 89 -7.90 35.84 6.10
N PRO A 90 -9.02 35.12 5.95
CA PRO A 90 -9.08 33.71 6.28
C PRO A 90 -8.16 32.89 5.36
N ASN A 91 -7.56 31.83 5.91
CA ASN A 91 -6.65 30.95 5.18
C ASN A 91 -7.40 29.99 4.27
N TRP A 92 -7.75 30.47 3.07
CA TRP A 92 -8.44 29.70 2.04
C TRP A 92 -7.71 28.42 1.62
N ALA A 93 -6.38 28.41 1.70
CA ALA A 93 -5.58 27.26 1.29
C ALA A 93 -5.73 26.08 2.28
N ILE A 94 -5.79 26.36 3.59
CA ILE A 94 -6.10 25.36 4.62
C ILE A 94 -7.55 24.85 4.46
N LEU A 95 -8.51 25.76 4.28
CA LEU A 95 -9.92 25.40 4.10
C LEU A 95 -10.15 24.52 2.87
N ASN A 96 -9.44 24.80 1.76
CA ASN A 96 -9.51 23.98 0.56
C ASN A 96 -8.89 22.59 0.77
N LYS A 97 -7.75 22.49 1.47
CA LYS A 97 -7.13 21.21 1.81
C LYS A 97 -8.04 20.38 2.73
N LEU A 98 -8.65 20.99 3.73
CA LEU A 98 -9.63 20.35 4.61
C LEU A 98 -10.82 19.81 3.80
N ARG A 99 -11.36 20.60 2.87
CA ARG A 99 -12.47 20.16 2.00
C ARG A 99 -12.09 18.92 1.18
N GLN A 100 -10.89 18.91 0.60
CA GLN A 100 -10.41 17.76 -0.18
C GLN A 100 -10.29 16.48 0.66
N GLU A 101 -9.72 16.57 1.87
CA GLU A 101 -9.60 15.41 2.75
C GLU A 101 -10.98 14.91 3.22
N MET A 102 -11.93 15.81 3.48
CA MET A 102 -13.30 15.43 3.85
C MET A 102 -14.03 14.70 2.71
N ILE A 103 -13.83 15.11 1.45
CA ILE A 103 -14.38 14.40 0.28
C ILE A 103 -13.77 13.00 0.18
N LYS A 104 -12.46 12.88 0.34
CA LYS A 104 -11.76 11.58 0.31
C LYS A 104 -12.23 10.64 1.43
N LEU A 105 -12.49 11.17 2.63
CA LEU A 105 -13.06 10.39 3.73
C LEU A 105 -14.48 9.92 3.42
N ALA A 106 -15.32 10.77 2.81
CA ALA A 106 -16.67 10.39 2.40
C ALA A 106 -16.65 9.26 1.35
N GLU A 107 -15.76 9.33 0.35
CA GLU A 107 -15.57 8.27 -0.65
C GLU A 107 -15.17 6.94 -0.01
N LEU A 108 -14.23 6.98 0.95
CA LEU A 108 -13.81 5.78 1.69
C LEU A 108 -14.94 5.21 2.58
N GLU A 109 -15.75 6.07 3.20
CA GLU A 109 -16.91 5.63 3.97
C GLU A 109 -17.99 5.01 3.07
N ASP A 110 -18.22 5.56 1.88
CA ASP A 110 -19.18 5.04 0.91
C ASP A 110 -18.72 3.68 0.34
N GLU A 111 -17.42 3.51 0.11
CA GLU A 111 -16.78 2.25 -0.25
C GLU A 111 -16.94 1.21 0.87
N ALA A 112 -16.67 1.60 2.13
CA ALA A 112 -16.79 0.73 3.30
C ALA A 112 -18.24 0.33 3.61
N LYS A 113 -19.22 1.20 3.32
CA LYS A 113 -20.65 0.94 3.49
C LYS A 113 -21.28 0.19 2.29
N GLY A 114 -20.51 -0.08 1.24
CA GLY A 114 -20.98 -0.85 0.07
C GLY A 114 -22.06 -0.14 -0.76
N ILE A 115 -22.13 1.20 -0.74
CA ILE A 115 -23.19 1.98 -1.42
C ILE A 115 -22.84 2.23 -2.90
N SER A 116 -21.73 1.68 -3.41
CA SER A 116 -21.16 2.11 -4.69
C SER A 116 -21.85 1.65 -5.99
N SER A 117 -22.98 0.92 -5.97
CA SER A 117 -23.55 0.40 -7.24
C SER A 117 -24.92 0.96 -7.69
N SER A 118 -25.61 1.82 -6.94
CA SER A 118 -26.99 2.22 -7.32
C SER A 118 -27.19 3.71 -7.64
N LEU A 119 -26.54 4.64 -6.93
CA LEU A 119 -26.90 6.07 -7.02
C LEU A 119 -26.23 6.82 -8.20
N ASN A 120 -25.03 6.40 -8.63
CA ASN A 120 -24.31 7.08 -9.72
C ASN A 120 -24.90 6.78 -11.11
N THR A 121 -25.56 5.65 -11.29
CA THR A 121 -26.22 5.27 -12.55
C THR A 121 -27.47 6.12 -12.79
N GLN A 122 -28.25 6.40 -11.74
CA GLN A 122 -29.48 7.20 -11.80
C GLN A 122 -29.20 8.67 -12.16
N LYS A 123 -28.18 9.30 -11.55
CA LYS A 123 -27.81 10.69 -11.90
C LYS A 123 -27.29 10.83 -13.33
N LYS A 124 -26.52 9.86 -13.85
CA LYS A 124 -26.09 9.84 -15.25
C LYS A 124 -27.26 9.67 -16.23
N LEU A 125 -28.21 8.78 -15.92
CA LEU A 125 -29.42 8.56 -16.73
C LEU A 125 -30.33 9.78 -16.78
N HIS A 126 -30.49 10.51 -15.66
CA HIS A 126 -31.33 11.69 -15.64
C HIS A 126 -30.71 12.85 -16.45
N LEU A 127 -29.39 13.04 -16.36
CA LEU A 127 -28.68 14.08 -17.10
C LEU A 127 -28.62 13.77 -18.61
N SER A 128 -28.54 12.49 -18.99
CA SER A 128 -28.63 12.04 -20.38
C SER A 128 -30.02 12.19 -20.99
N GLN A 129 -31.09 12.11 -20.18
CA GLN A 129 -32.46 12.27 -20.69
C GLN A 129 -32.82 13.75 -20.88
N GLN A 130 -32.31 14.66 -20.05
CA GLN A 130 -32.53 16.09 -20.22
C GLN A 130 -31.85 16.66 -21.49
N SER A 131 -30.71 16.12 -21.92
CA SER A 131 -30.03 16.58 -23.13
C SER A 131 -30.68 16.09 -24.43
N LEU A 132 -31.48 15.02 -24.38
CA LEU A 132 -32.22 14.49 -25.53
C LEU A 132 -33.56 15.20 -25.76
N LEU A 133 -34.07 15.94 -24.77
CA LEU A 133 -35.33 16.72 -24.86
C LEU A 133 -35.13 18.17 -25.33
N GLN A 134 -33.89 18.58 -25.63
CA GLN A 134 -33.53 19.93 -26.08
C GLN A 134 -33.02 19.98 -27.55
N ARG A 135 -33.32 18.97 -28.37
CA ARG A 135 -33.12 18.96 -29.83
C ARG A 135 -34.44 18.76 -30.53
#